data_AF-A0A1F3N6Q9-F1
#
_entry.id   AF-A0A1F3N6Q9-F1
#
_cell.length_a   1.000
_cell.length_b   1.000
_cell.length_c   1.000
_cell.angle_alpha   90.00
_cell.angle_beta   90.00
_cell.angle_gamma   90.00
#
_symmetry.space_group_name_H-M   'P 1'
#
loop_
_entity.id
_entity.type
_entity.pdbx_description
1 polymer ?
#
loop_
_entity_poly.entity_id
_entity_poly.type
_entity_poly.pdbx_seq_one_letter_code
_entity_poly.pdbx_strand_id
1 'polypeptide(L)'
;MKKSLLLLVLIGMVCTNPLNAQGGLLKKVAGAMKDELLGTGGNSSSKQEAEPGCACAQPEVVLDMGGKYKLDYRELEITTMDDGSFLAQDTRSGDFYIIKGGVTQGPYKEGDPRIAGYENYGDDSEYMDGLLRRYKGIISKTGDKYTITMGGKTYGPYAGISNFTLTPSRDKFACLILDELIAAEAEGKKMEEAINNAKSDQERMELAMKYSQQMANKMMQDGGPQSTMPKLVTNEPNATVDMYSGDMSNLVGNAKYDEILAFSYEKIQTLQGKTLFSSIPELYGSEKRFINTANTRYAYYNYGTLTFSDNTTLTDCFNPHLQKISGQVYLVYMYYSPKRNALVQCKISW
;
A
#
# COMPACT_ATOMS: atom_id res chain seq x y z
N MET A 1 -8.17 37.55 -69.16
CA MET A 1 -9.02 38.17 -68.12
C MET A 1 -10.47 37.66 -68.06
N LYS A 2 -10.82 36.48 -68.62
CA LYS A 2 -12.18 35.89 -68.49
C LYS A 2 -12.27 34.67 -67.55
N LYS A 3 -11.13 34.13 -67.08
CA LYS A 3 -11.09 32.95 -66.21
C LYS A 3 -11.08 33.28 -64.70
N SER A 4 -10.62 34.48 -64.31
CA SER A 4 -10.61 34.91 -62.90
C SER A 4 -11.96 35.46 -62.41
N LEU A 5 -12.84 35.89 -63.32
CA LEU A 5 -14.19 36.38 -62.95
C LEU A 5 -15.13 35.22 -62.57
N LEU A 6 -14.95 34.04 -63.18
CA LEU A 6 -15.77 32.85 -62.92
C LEU A 6 -15.49 32.24 -61.54
N LEU A 7 -14.26 32.36 -61.03
CA LEU A 7 -13.88 31.87 -59.71
C LEU A 7 -14.46 32.75 -58.57
N LEU A 8 -14.55 34.06 -58.80
CA LEU A 8 -15.10 35.02 -57.83
C LEU A 8 -16.63 34.94 -57.70
N VAL A 9 -17.34 34.62 -58.79
CA VAL A 9 -18.80 34.39 -58.76
C VAL A 9 -19.15 33.07 -58.04
N LEU A 10 -18.29 32.05 -58.16
CA LEU A 10 -18.46 30.76 -57.47
C LEU A 10 -18.24 30.87 -55.95
N ILE A 11 -17.29 31.69 -55.50
CA ILE A 11 -17.06 31.94 -54.06
C ILE A 11 -18.19 32.79 -53.47
N GLY A 12 -18.76 33.72 -54.25
CA GLY A 12 -19.92 34.54 -53.84
C GLY A 12 -21.21 33.74 -53.64
N MET A 13 -21.43 32.65 -54.37
CA MET A 13 -22.61 31.78 -54.19
C MET A 13 -22.53 30.84 -52.97
N VAL A 14 -21.33 30.55 -52.45
CA VAL A 14 -21.18 29.67 -51.28
C VAL A 14 -21.46 30.42 -49.97
N CYS A 15 -21.38 31.76 -49.96
CA CYS A 15 -21.56 32.58 -48.76
C CYS A 15 -22.98 33.12 -48.53
N THR A 16 -23.97 32.81 -49.37
CA THR A 16 -25.34 33.39 -49.27
C THR A 16 -26.45 32.41 -48.90
N ASN A 17 -26.15 31.18 -48.46
CA ASN A 17 -27.16 30.26 -47.92
C ASN A 17 -26.72 29.63 -46.59
N PRO A 18 -26.98 30.28 -45.44
CA PRO A 18 -26.48 29.83 -44.13
C PRO A 18 -27.36 28.77 -43.46
N LEU A 19 -28.08 27.91 -44.20
CA LEU A 19 -29.04 26.97 -43.59
C LEU A 19 -28.80 25.48 -43.84
N ASN A 20 -27.85 25.06 -44.70
CA ASN A 20 -27.61 23.63 -44.96
C ASN A 20 -26.15 23.15 -44.84
N ALA A 21 -25.17 24.04 -44.64
CA ALA A 21 -23.75 23.64 -44.52
C ALA A 21 -23.27 23.41 -43.07
N GLN A 22 -23.95 23.99 -42.06
CA GLN A 22 -23.57 23.82 -40.64
C GLN A 22 -24.22 22.60 -39.97
N GLY A 23 -25.33 22.08 -40.49
CA GLY A 23 -26.03 20.93 -39.90
C GLY A 23 -25.34 19.58 -40.12
N GLY A 24 -24.61 19.41 -41.23
CA GLY A 24 -23.93 18.15 -41.58
C GLY A 24 -22.61 17.93 -40.84
N LEU A 25 -21.83 19.00 -40.61
CA LEU A 25 -20.56 18.91 -39.90
C LEU A 25 -20.78 18.72 -38.39
N LEU A 26 -21.71 19.47 -37.80
CA LEU A 26 -22.06 19.33 -36.37
C LEU A 26 -22.74 17.99 -36.07
N LYS A 27 -23.58 17.45 -36.98
CA LYS A 27 -24.11 16.08 -36.83
C LYS A 27 -23.05 15.00 -36.95
N LYS A 28 -22.01 15.21 -37.77
CA LYS A 28 -20.88 14.27 -37.87
C LYS A 28 -19.98 14.30 -36.65
N VAL A 29 -19.73 15.48 -36.07
CA VAL A 29 -18.97 15.60 -34.82
C VAL A 29 -19.77 15.06 -33.63
N ALA A 30 -21.07 15.37 -33.55
CA ALA A 30 -21.95 14.81 -32.51
C ALA A 30 -22.13 13.29 -32.67
N GLY A 31 -22.19 12.79 -33.91
CA GLY A 31 -22.22 11.36 -34.20
C GLY A 31 -20.90 10.68 -33.83
N ALA A 32 -19.76 11.25 -34.20
CA ALA A 32 -18.45 10.72 -33.84
C ALA A 32 -18.21 10.73 -32.32
N MET A 33 -18.56 11.81 -31.61
CA MET A 33 -18.48 11.84 -30.15
C MET A 33 -19.46 10.86 -29.50
N LYS A 34 -20.67 10.72 -30.04
CA LYS A 34 -21.66 9.76 -29.54
C LYS A 34 -21.22 8.31 -29.79
N ASP A 35 -20.61 8.02 -30.93
CA ASP A 35 -20.08 6.69 -31.27
C ASP A 35 -18.80 6.37 -30.49
N GLU A 36 -18.01 7.38 -30.11
CA GLU A 36 -16.85 7.25 -29.23
C GLU A 36 -17.25 7.12 -27.74
N LEU A 37 -18.35 7.77 -27.33
CA LEU A 37 -18.96 7.60 -26.00
C LEU A 37 -19.78 6.31 -25.84
N LEU A 38 -20.31 5.73 -26.93
CA LEU A 38 -21.15 4.53 -26.91
C LEU A 38 -20.46 3.28 -27.50
N GLY A 39 -19.24 3.40 -28.01
CA GLY A 39 -18.44 2.27 -28.52
C GLY A 39 -18.98 1.62 -29.79
N THR A 40 -19.82 2.30 -30.58
CA THR A 40 -20.54 1.71 -31.74
C THR A 40 -19.97 2.03 -33.12
N GLY A 41 -18.80 2.65 -33.21
CA GLY A 41 -18.14 3.00 -34.49
C GLY A 41 -17.34 1.85 -35.13
N GLY A 42 -18.02 0.90 -35.76
CA GLY A 42 -17.39 -0.22 -36.48
C GLY A 42 -16.77 0.19 -37.83
N ASN A 43 -15.44 0.31 -37.86
CA ASN A 43 -14.62 0.03 -39.04
C ASN A 43 -13.27 -0.54 -38.55
N SER A 44 -13.26 -1.86 -38.32
CA SER A 44 -12.16 -2.61 -37.70
C SER A 44 -10.99 -2.81 -38.66
N SER A 45 -10.22 -1.75 -38.92
CA SER A 45 -8.77 -1.91 -38.91
C SER A 45 -8.34 -1.85 -37.45
N SER A 46 -8.09 -3.01 -36.83
CA SER A 46 -7.65 -3.10 -35.43
C SER A 46 -6.30 -2.39 -35.26
N LYS A 47 -6.32 -1.08 -35.04
CA LYS A 47 -5.24 -0.40 -34.33
C LYS A 47 -5.32 -0.92 -32.90
N GLN A 48 -4.70 -2.08 -32.69
CA GLN A 48 -4.49 -2.61 -31.36
C GLN A 48 -3.75 -1.53 -30.58
N GLU A 49 -4.35 -1.02 -29.51
CA GLU A 49 -3.73 -0.01 -28.67
C GLU A 49 -2.34 -0.49 -28.22
N ALA A 50 -1.37 0.42 -28.15
CA ALA A 50 -0.01 0.05 -27.78
C ALA A 50 0.03 -0.47 -26.33
N GLU A 51 0.94 -1.40 -26.04
CA GLU A 51 1.22 -1.76 -24.65
C GLU A 51 1.99 -0.63 -23.96
N PRO A 52 1.83 -0.45 -22.63
CA PRO A 52 2.62 0.53 -21.89
C PRO A 52 4.10 0.15 -21.86
N GLY A 53 4.96 1.13 -21.53
CA GLY A 53 6.41 0.95 -21.51
C GLY A 53 6.91 -0.11 -20.52
N CYS A 54 6.11 -0.42 -19.48
CA CYS A 54 6.41 -1.46 -18.51
C CYS A 54 6.03 -2.89 -18.95
N ALA A 55 5.43 -3.07 -20.13
CA ALA A 55 4.96 -4.38 -20.55
C ALA A 55 6.13 -5.37 -20.75
N CYS A 56 6.03 -6.54 -20.11
CA CYS A 56 6.96 -7.65 -20.34
C CYS A 56 6.53 -8.53 -21.53
N ALA A 57 7.46 -9.32 -22.04
CA ALA A 57 7.23 -10.18 -23.20
C ALA A 57 6.18 -11.30 -22.97
N GLN A 58 6.08 -11.80 -21.74
CA GLN A 58 5.18 -12.90 -21.38
C GLN A 58 4.33 -12.53 -20.16
N PRO A 59 3.33 -11.64 -20.32
CA PRO A 59 2.46 -11.25 -19.23
C PRO A 59 1.40 -12.34 -18.98
N GLU A 60 1.11 -12.60 -17.71
CA GLU A 60 0.04 -13.50 -17.28
C GLU A 60 -1.22 -12.69 -16.97
N VAL A 61 -2.38 -13.16 -17.45
CA VAL A 61 -3.67 -12.49 -17.17
C VAL A 61 -4.07 -12.72 -15.73
N VAL A 62 -4.37 -11.64 -15.01
CA VAL A 62 -4.76 -11.65 -13.60
C VAL A 62 -6.25 -11.34 -13.44
N LEU A 63 -6.77 -10.41 -14.23
CA LEU A 63 -8.19 -10.10 -14.32
C LEU A 63 -8.57 -9.83 -15.78
N ASP A 64 -9.37 -10.71 -16.37
CA ASP A 64 -9.98 -10.48 -17.67
C ASP A 64 -11.16 -9.50 -17.51
N MET A 65 -11.00 -8.30 -18.06
CA MET A 65 -11.98 -7.23 -17.91
C MET A 65 -13.01 -7.25 -19.03
N GLY A 66 -12.62 -7.61 -20.24
CA GLY A 66 -13.51 -7.67 -21.40
C GLY A 66 -14.43 -8.89 -21.44
N GLY A 67 -14.02 -10.00 -20.80
CA GLY A 67 -14.76 -11.26 -20.83
C GLY A 67 -15.97 -11.28 -19.89
N LYS A 68 -15.93 -12.16 -18.89
CA LYS A 68 -17.08 -12.42 -18.00
C LYS A 68 -17.55 -11.17 -17.24
N TYR A 69 -16.63 -10.30 -16.84
CA TYR A 69 -16.92 -9.23 -15.89
C TYR A 69 -17.30 -7.90 -16.55
N LYS A 70 -16.93 -7.68 -17.83
CA LYS A 70 -17.23 -6.46 -18.60
C LYS A 70 -16.90 -5.17 -17.83
N LEU A 71 -15.72 -5.13 -17.24
CA LEU A 71 -15.22 -4.03 -16.41
C LEU A 71 -14.54 -2.98 -17.30
N ASP A 72 -14.72 -1.70 -16.96
CA ASP A 72 -13.94 -0.59 -17.53
C ASP A 72 -12.81 -0.22 -16.56
N TYR A 73 -11.58 -0.17 -17.07
CA TYR A 73 -10.40 0.20 -16.28
C TYR A 73 -10.49 1.60 -15.67
N ARG A 74 -11.17 2.52 -16.34
CA ARG A 74 -11.38 3.89 -15.85
C ARG A 74 -12.37 3.96 -14.69
N GLU A 75 -13.17 2.91 -14.51
CA GLU A 75 -14.19 2.78 -13.48
C GLU A 75 -13.77 1.77 -12.39
N LEU A 76 -12.51 1.34 -12.39
CA LEU A 76 -11.96 0.43 -11.37
C LEU A 76 -11.13 1.17 -10.32
N GLU A 77 -11.53 1.02 -9.06
CA GLU A 77 -10.67 1.33 -7.91
C GLU A 77 -10.00 0.06 -7.41
N ILE A 78 -8.70 0.12 -7.12
CA ILE A 78 -7.89 -1.06 -6.74
C ILE A 78 -7.27 -0.83 -5.36
N THR A 79 -7.50 -1.77 -4.44
CA THR A 79 -6.83 -1.83 -3.14
C THR A 79 -5.95 -3.07 -3.06
N THR A 80 -4.64 -2.90 -2.88
CA THR A 80 -3.65 -3.98 -2.95
C THR A 80 -3.15 -4.41 -1.57
N MET A 81 -2.88 -5.70 -1.40
CA MET A 81 -2.33 -6.29 -0.17
C MET A 81 -0.86 -6.68 -0.34
N ASP A 82 -0.16 -6.89 0.78
CA ASP A 82 1.26 -7.29 0.76
C ASP A 82 1.51 -8.66 0.11
N ASP A 83 0.51 -9.54 0.11
CA ASP A 83 0.59 -10.88 -0.51
C ASP A 83 0.32 -10.87 -2.03
N GLY A 84 0.18 -9.67 -2.62
CA GLY A 84 -0.13 -9.48 -4.04
C GLY A 84 -1.60 -9.62 -4.40
N SER A 85 -2.47 -10.04 -3.47
CA SER A 85 -3.92 -10.00 -3.70
C SER A 85 -4.43 -8.57 -3.74
N PHE A 86 -5.55 -8.36 -4.43
CA PHE A 86 -6.18 -7.04 -4.48
C PHE A 86 -7.69 -7.13 -4.58
N LEU A 87 -8.35 -6.10 -4.07
CA LEU A 87 -9.75 -5.82 -4.27
C LEU A 87 -9.88 -4.88 -5.48
N ALA A 88 -10.74 -5.23 -6.42
CA ALA A 88 -11.16 -4.35 -7.50
C ALA A 88 -12.62 -3.96 -7.26
N GLN A 89 -12.90 -2.67 -7.16
CA GLN A 89 -14.24 -2.11 -7.05
C GLN A 89 -14.64 -1.55 -8.40
N ASP A 90 -15.74 -2.06 -8.96
CA ASP A 90 -16.42 -1.44 -10.09
C ASP A 90 -17.27 -0.28 -9.56
N THR A 91 -16.80 0.94 -9.76
CA THR A 91 -17.45 2.17 -9.30
C THR A 91 -18.81 2.42 -9.95
N ARG A 92 -19.08 1.82 -11.12
CA ARG A 92 -20.37 1.96 -11.81
C ARG A 92 -21.46 1.09 -11.20
N SER A 93 -21.13 -0.14 -10.85
CA SER A 93 -22.10 -1.09 -10.27
C SER A 93 -22.07 -1.16 -8.74
N GLY A 94 -21.01 -0.66 -8.13
CA GLY A 94 -20.70 -0.84 -6.71
C GLY A 94 -20.31 -2.28 -6.35
N ASP A 95 -19.97 -3.11 -7.35
CA ASP A 95 -19.56 -4.49 -7.13
C ASP A 95 -18.07 -4.60 -6.80
N PHE A 96 -17.76 -5.51 -5.90
CA PHE A 96 -16.40 -5.78 -5.45
C PHE A 96 -15.94 -7.16 -5.90
N TYR A 97 -14.67 -7.24 -6.32
CA TYR A 97 -14.04 -8.48 -6.78
C TYR A 97 -12.73 -8.69 -6.03
N ILE A 98 -12.56 -9.87 -5.43
CA ILE A 98 -11.30 -10.26 -4.80
C ILE A 98 -10.49 -11.05 -5.81
N ILE A 99 -9.28 -10.58 -6.11
CA ILE A 99 -8.35 -11.26 -7.00
C ILE A 99 -7.18 -11.80 -6.17
N LYS A 100 -7.05 -13.13 -6.14
CA LYS A 100 -6.00 -13.81 -5.38
C LYS A 100 -5.56 -15.10 -6.07
N GLY A 101 -4.26 -15.26 -6.27
CA GLY A 101 -3.69 -16.48 -6.85
C GLY A 101 -4.22 -16.82 -8.25
N GLY A 102 -4.50 -15.80 -9.08
CA GLY A 102 -5.08 -15.99 -10.41
C GLY A 102 -6.58 -16.34 -10.42
N VAL A 103 -7.24 -16.33 -9.26
CA VAL A 103 -8.67 -16.58 -9.13
C VAL A 103 -9.38 -15.27 -8.79
N THR A 104 -10.41 -14.94 -9.56
CA THR A 104 -11.34 -13.84 -9.28
C THR A 104 -12.58 -14.37 -8.56
N GLN A 105 -12.89 -13.81 -7.40
CA GLN A 105 -14.07 -14.12 -6.60
C GLN A 105 -14.99 -12.91 -6.53
N GLY A 106 -16.31 -13.16 -6.48
CA GLY A 106 -17.34 -12.12 -6.50
C GLY A 106 -18.35 -12.29 -7.65
N PRO A 107 -19.20 -11.28 -7.91
CA PRO A 107 -19.22 -9.97 -7.25
C PRO A 107 -19.68 -10.05 -5.79
N TYR A 108 -19.11 -9.18 -4.95
CA TYR A 108 -19.56 -8.91 -3.59
C TYR A 108 -20.17 -7.51 -3.51
N LYS A 109 -20.98 -7.27 -2.48
CA LYS A 109 -21.54 -5.96 -2.19
C LYS A 109 -20.80 -5.30 -1.03
N GLU A 110 -20.97 -3.99 -0.92
CA GLU A 110 -20.48 -3.22 0.22
C GLU A 110 -20.94 -3.85 1.54
N GLY A 111 -20.04 -3.89 2.53
CA GLY A 111 -20.30 -4.52 3.82
C GLY A 111 -20.17 -6.04 3.87
N ASP A 112 -19.82 -6.72 2.75
CA ASP A 112 -19.55 -8.16 2.79
C ASP A 112 -18.33 -8.46 3.68
N PRO A 113 -18.43 -9.40 4.64
CA PRO A 113 -17.34 -9.70 5.56
C PRO A 113 -16.06 -10.19 4.86
N ARG A 114 -16.15 -10.66 3.61
CA ARG A 114 -15.00 -11.12 2.82
C ARG A 114 -14.16 -9.96 2.27
N ILE A 115 -14.74 -8.78 2.07
CA ILE A 115 -14.02 -7.61 1.54
C ILE A 115 -13.45 -6.69 2.64
N ALA A 116 -13.90 -6.86 3.89
CA ALA A 116 -13.46 -6.04 5.04
C ALA A 116 -11.94 -6.07 5.34
N GLY A 117 -11.18 -7.00 4.74
CA GLY A 117 -9.72 -7.06 4.87
C GLY A 117 -8.95 -6.12 3.94
N TYR A 118 -9.63 -5.50 2.96
CA TYR A 118 -9.04 -4.70 1.87
C TYR A 118 -9.39 -3.22 2.03
N GLU A 119 -9.16 -2.66 3.21
CA GLU A 119 -9.38 -1.23 3.48
C GLU A 119 -8.16 -0.40 3.08
N ASN A 120 -8.39 0.79 2.51
CA ASN A 120 -7.33 1.75 2.21
C ASN A 120 -6.99 2.46 3.54
N TYR A 121 -5.89 2.07 4.19
CA TYR A 121 -5.50 2.57 5.51
C TYR A 121 -4.90 3.99 5.41
N GLY A 122 -5.71 4.93 4.94
CA GLY A 122 -5.45 6.35 5.02
C GLY A 122 -6.07 6.90 6.30
N ASP A 123 -5.21 7.34 7.22
CA ASP A 123 -5.50 8.36 8.23
C ASP A 123 -6.68 8.06 9.18
N ASP A 124 -6.49 7.17 10.16
CA ASP A 124 -7.36 7.09 11.32
C ASP A 124 -6.54 6.94 12.62
N SER A 125 -6.93 7.72 13.62
CA SER A 125 -6.17 8.14 14.80
C SER A 125 -5.79 7.06 15.84
N GLU A 126 -5.83 5.77 15.49
CA GLU A 126 -5.45 4.68 16.40
C GLU A 126 -4.65 3.59 15.66
N TYR A 127 -3.32 3.75 15.60
CA TYR A 127 -2.38 2.78 15.04
C TYR A 127 -2.67 1.33 15.46
N MET A 128 -3.02 1.14 16.74
CA MET A 128 -3.31 -0.19 17.30
C MET A 128 -4.58 -0.82 16.74
N ASP A 129 -5.63 -0.04 16.50
CA ASP A 129 -6.88 -0.53 15.93
C ASP A 129 -6.69 -0.97 14.48
N GLY A 130 -5.96 -0.17 13.69
CA GLY A 130 -5.57 -0.55 12.33
C GLY A 130 -4.74 -1.85 12.31
N LEU A 131 -3.81 -1.98 13.26
CA LEU A 131 -2.97 -3.17 13.41
C LEU A 131 -3.76 -4.42 13.84
N LEU A 132 -4.74 -4.28 14.75
CA LEU A 132 -5.66 -5.36 15.13
C LEU A 132 -6.56 -5.81 13.97
N ARG A 133 -7.04 -4.86 13.14
CA ARG A 133 -7.82 -5.18 11.94
C ARG A 133 -6.97 -5.90 10.89
N ARG A 134 -5.82 -5.33 10.52
CA ARG A 134 -4.93 -5.86 9.48
C ARG A 134 -4.35 -7.23 9.83
N TYR A 135 -4.04 -7.47 11.10
CA TYR A 135 -3.43 -8.72 11.59
C TYR A 135 -4.37 -9.53 12.48
N LYS A 136 -5.68 -9.49 12.19
CA LYS A 136 -6.69 -10.29 12.87
C LYS A 136 -6.29 -11.77 12.93
N GLY A 137 -6.35 -12.36 14.12
CA GLY A 137 -5.95 -13.75 14.37
C GLY A 137 -4.46 -13.95 14.63
N ILE A 138 -3.62 -12.94 14.36
CA ILE A 138 -2.21 -12.91 14.77
C ILE A 138 -2.06 -12.03 16.00
N ILE A 139 -2.65 -10.84 15.98
CA ILE A 139 -2.59 -9.90 17.11
C ILE A 139 -3.96 -9.83 17.77
N SER A 140 -3.97 -9.87 19.10
CA SER A 140 -5.20 -9.76 19.88
C SER A 140 -5.01 -8.81 21.07
N LYS A 141 -6.10 -8.16 21.49
CA LYS A 141 -6.14 -7.27 22.65
C LYS A 141 -6.98 -7.93 23.74
N THR A 142 -6.48 -7.95 24.97
CA THR A 142 -7.19 -8.39 26.18
C THR A 142 -7.00 -7.35 27.27
N GLY A 143 -8.06 -6.63 27.64
CA GLY A 143 -7.94 -5.43 28.47
C GLY A 143 -7.06 -4.38 27.77
N ASP A 144 -6.06 -3.86 28.49
CA ASP A 144 -5.12 -2.85 27.99
C ASP A 144 -3.82 -3.44 27.43
N LYS A 145 -3.80 -4.76 27.20
CA LYS A 145 -2.60 -5.48 26.75
C LYS A 145 -2.83 -6.18 25.41
N TYR A 146 -1.74 -6.35 24.67
CA TYR A 146 -1.70 -6.99 23.36
C TYR A 146 -0.88 -8.27 23.41
N THR A 147 -1.32 -9.29 22.67
CA THR A 147 -0.56 -10.53 22.46
C THR A 147 -0.40 -10.81 20.98
N ILE A 148 0.70 -11.46 20.62
CA ILE A 148 1.01 -11.90 19.27
C ILE A 148 1.03 -13.43 19.27
N THR A 149 0.27 -14.08 18.39
CA THR A 149 0.24 -15.53 18.24
C THR A 149 0.76 -15.92 16.87
N MET A 150 1.85 -16.67 16.83
CA MET A 150 2.46 -17.13 15.58
C MET A 150 3.16 -18.48 15.77
N GLY A 151 2.99 -19.40 14.82
CA GLY A 151 3.62 -20.72 14.86
C GLY A 151 3.27 -21.55 16.12
N GLY A 152 2.07 -21.37 16.67
CA GLY A 152 1.62 -22.04 17.89
C GLY A 152 2.23 -21.48 19.19
N LYS A 153 2.99 -20.39 19.13
CA LYS A 153 3.53 -19.67 20.29
C LYS A 153 2.80 -18.36 20.49
N THR A 154 2.68 -17.94 21.75
CA THR A 154 2.13 -16.65 22.14
C THR A 154 3.23 -15.79 22.76
N TYR A 155 3.32 -14.55 22.33
CA TYR A 155 4.25 -13.53 22.78
C TYR A 155 3.46 -12.42 23.46
N GLY A 156 3.93 -11.95 24.63
CA GLY A 156 3.24 -10.98 25.47
C GLY A 156 2.66 -11.61 26.74
N PRO A 157 1.81 -10.89 27.48
CA PRO A 157 1.15 -9.63 27.14
C PRO A 157 2.07 -8.40 27.11
N TYR A 158 1.86 -7.50 26.15
CA TYR A 158 2.58 -6.22 25.99
C TYR A 158 1.67 -5.01 26.18
N ALA A 159 2.19 -3.93 26.74
CA ALA A 159 1.50 -2.64 26.86
C ALA A 159 1.28 -1.94 25.51
N GLY A 160 2.21 -2.11 24.58
CA GLY A 160 2.11 -1.54 23.24
C GLY A 160 2.91 -2.35 22.24
N ILE A 161 2.49 -2.30 20.99
CA ILE A 161 3.21 -2.85 19.84
C ILE A 161 3.42 -1.70 18.87
N SER A 162 4.59 -1.58 18.29
CA SER A 162 4.91 -0.65 17.22
C SER A 162 5.80 -1.33 16.19
N ASN A 163 5.83 -0.77 14.98
CA ASN A 163 6.67 -1.25 13.89
C ASN A 163 6.49 -2.77 13.60
N PHE A 164 5.27 -3.29 13.74
CA PHE A 164 4.99 -4.71 13.50
C PHE A 164 5.07 -5.03 12.00
N THR A 165 5.77 -6.11 11.67
CA THR A 165 5.92 -6.56 10.28
C THR A 165 5.99 -8.09 10.18
N LEU A 166 5.64 -8.61 9.00
CA LEU A 166 5.66 -10.03 8.65
C LEU A 166 6.43 -10.27 7.37
N THR A 167 7.01 -11.46 7.24
CA THR A 167 7.53 -11.94 5.95
C THR A 167 6.39 -12.23 4.96
N PRO A 168 6.67 -12.29 3.64
CA PRO A 168 5.66 -12.60 2.63
C PRO A 168 4.99 -13.98 2.85
N SER A 169 5.75 -14.98 3.31
CA SER A 169 5.19 -16.29 3.70
C SER A 169 4.44 -16.29 5.05
N ARG A 170 4.53 -15.19 5.81
CA ARG A 170 3.89 -14.98 7.12
C ARG A 170 4.33 -16.00 8.18
N ASP A 171 5.52 -16.55 8.03
CA ASP A 171 6.14 -17.50 8.96
C ASP A 171 7.00 -16.79 10.03
N LYS A 172 7.46 -15.57 9.75
CA LYS A 172 8.27 -14.75 10.64
C LYS A 172 7.61 -13.40 10.89
N PHE A 173 7.81 -12.90 12.10
CA PHE A 173 7.40 -11.56 12.50
C PHE A 173 8.50 -10.86 13.28
N ALA A 174 8.45 -9.54 13.27
CA ALA A 174 9.20 -8.71 14.20
C ALA A 174 8.37 -7.49 14.57
N CYS A 175 8.57 -6.99 15.78
CA CYS A 175 7.96 -5.77 16.25
C CYS A 175 8.78 -5.16 17.38
N LEU A 176 8.54 -3.89 17.61
CA LEU A 176 8.96 -3.20 18.82
C LEU A 176 7.81 -3.25 19.82
N ILE A 177 8.09 -3.63 21.07
CA ILE A 177 7.07 -3.72 22.12
C ILE A 177 7.40 -2.80 23.28
N LEU A 178 6.38 -2.35 23.99
CA LEU A 178 6.52 -1.79 25.33
C LEU A 178 6.00 -2.84 26.31
N ASP A 179 6.83 -3.28 27.26
CA ASP A 179 6.42 -4.29 28.24
C ASP A 179 5.34 -3.74 29.17
N GLU A 180 5.56 -2.53 29.70
CA GLU A 180 4.67 -1.88 30.65
C GLU A 180 4.36 -0.43 30.28
N LEU A 181 3.17 0.03 30.68
CA LEU A 181 2.82 1.45 30.68
C LEU A 181 3.20 1.99 32.05
N ILE A 182 4.01 3.05 32.08
CA ILE A 182 4.39 3.73 33.33
C ILE A 182 3.12 4.18 34.07
N ALA A 183 2.08 4.60 33.35
CA ALA A 183 0.74 4.83 33.88
C ALA A 183 -0.31 4.03 33.10
N ALA A 184 -1.13 3.25 33.79
CA ALA A 184 -2.32 2.67 33.16
C ALA A 184 -3.33 3.78 32.84
N GLU A 185 -4.10 3.62 31.76
CA GLU A 185 -5.06 4.66 31.31
C GLU A 185 -6.09 5.00 32.39
N ALA A 186 -6.54 4.01 33.16
CA ALA A 186 -7.45 4.20 34.28
C ALA A 186 -6.84 5.00 35.45
N GLU A 187 -5.54 4.88 35.70
CA GLU A 187 -4.83 5.67 36.71
C GLU A 187 -4.64 7.11 36.23
N GLY A 188 -4.31 7.28 34.94
CA GLY A 188 -4.21 8.58 34.28
C GLY A 188 -5.52 9.36 34.37
N LYS A 189 -6.65 8.74 33.99
CA LYS A 189 -7.99 9.37 34.06
C LYS A 189 -8.38 9.79 35.48
N LYS A 190 -8.17 8.91 36.47
CA LYS A 190 -8.44 9.25 37.88
C LYS A 190 -7.62 10.45 38.35
N MET A 191 -6.36 10.55 37.91
CA MET A 191 -5.49 11.65 38.29
C MET A 191 -5.88 12.95 37.58
N GLU A 192 -6.21 12.88 36.29
CA GLU A 192 -6.70 14.02 35.52
C GLU A 192 -8.00 14.58 36.11
N GLU A 193 -8.94 13.70 36.48
CA GLU A 193 -10.16 14.07 37.20
C GLU A 193 -9.86 14.71 38.56
N ALA A 194 -8.91 14.17 39.34
CA ALA A 194 -8.53 14.75 40.62
C ALA A 194 -7.90 16.14 40.47
N ILE A 195 -7.05 16.34 39.45
CA ILE A 195 -6.41 17.61 39.12
C ILE A 195 -7.44 18.64 38.63
N ASN A 196 -8.44 18.22 37.86
CA ASN A 196 -9.50 19.09 37.37
C ASN A 196 -10.51 19.48 38.44
N ASN A 197 -10.68 18.63 39.46
CA ASN A 197 -11.56 18.90 40.60
C ASN A 197 -10.85 19.60 41.78
N ALA A 198 -9.55 19.88 41.68
CA ALA A 198 -8.80 20.62 42.69
C ALA A 198 -9.34 22.05 42.86
N LYS A 199 -9.49 22.51 44.10
CA LYS A 199 -10.16 23.79 44.42
C LYS A 199 -9.22 25.00 44.38
N SER A 200 -7.92 24.76 44.27
CA SER A 200 -6.90 25.81 44.24
C SER A 200 -5.70 25.38 43.39
N ASP A 201 -4.96 26.36 42.89
CA ASP A 201 -3.72 26.12 42.13
C ASP A 201 -2.65 25.39 42.98
N GLN A 202 -2.65 25.64 44.29
CA GLN A 202 -1.73 24.99 45.22
C GLN A 202 -2.05 23.49 45.39
N GLU A 203 -3.33 23.14 45.52
CA GLU A 203 -3.78 21.74 45.57
C GLU A 203 -3.52 21.02 44.24
N ARG A 204 -3.70 21.72 43.13
CA ARG A 204 -3.40 21.21 41.78
C ARG A 204 -1.91 20.89 41.63
N MET A 205 -1.04 21.78 42.13
CA MET A 205 0.41 21.61 42.11
C MET A 205 0.86 20.45 43.02
N GLU A 206 0.28 20.31 44.21
CA GLU A 206 0.56 19.18 45.11
C GLU A 206 0.15 17.82 44.51
N LEU A 207 -1.04 17.74 43.88
CA LEU A 207 -1.49 16.53 43.20
C LEU A 207 -0.57 16.15 42.03
N ALA A 208 -0.16 17.13 41.23
CA ALA A 208 0.79 16.91 40.13
C ALA A 208 2.17 16.46 40.64
N MET A 209 2.70 17.06 41.72
CA MET A 209 3.97 16.64 42.32
C MET A 209 3.90 15.22 42.87
N LYS A 210 2.81 14.88 43.56
CA LYS A 210 2.59 13.53 44.09
C LYS A 210 2.52 12.49 42.97
N TYR A 211 1.84 12.81 41.88
CA TYR A 211 1.78 11.94 40.70
C TYR A 211 3.15 11.78 40.04
N SER A 212 3.89 12.88 39.86
CA SER A 212 5.25 12.84 39.32
C SER A 212 6.19 11.97 40.17
N GLN A 213 6.11 12.06 41.51
CA GLN A 213 6.86 11.18 42.41
C GLN A 213 6.45 9.72 42.29
N GLN A 214 5.15 9.43 42.18
CA GLN A 214 4.67 8.05 41.97
C GLN A 214 5.20 7.48 40.64
N MET A 215 5.17 8.26 39.57
CA MET A 215 5.71 7.87 38.27
C MET A 215 7.22 7.65 38.29
N ALA A 216 7.97 8.55 38.95
CA ALA A 216 9.41 8.41 39.11
C ALA A 216 9.78 7.15 39.91
N ASN A 217 9.03 6.85 40.98
CA ASN A 217 9.24 5.65 41.79
C ASN A 217 8.93 4.37 41.01
N LYS A 218 7.84 4.36 40.23
CA LYS A 218 7.46 3.22 39.39
C LYS A 218 8.50 2.98 38.29
N MET A 219 8.95 4.03 37.61
CA MET A 219 10.03 3.94 36.62
C MET A 219 11.35 3.40 37.24
N MET A 220 11.66 3.75 38.48
CA MET A 220 12.82 3.17 39.19
C MET A 220 12.62 1.69 39.54
N GLN A 221 11.40 1.29 39.93
CA GLN A 221 11.07 -0.10 40.24
C GLN A 221 11.12 -0.99 38.99
N ASP A 222 10.72 -0.47 37.82
CA ASP A 222 10.62 -1.25 36.59
C ASP A 222 11.97 -1.46 35.88
N GLY A 223 13.08 -0.99 36.46
CA GLY A 223 14.43 -1.14 35.90
C GLY A 223 15.02 0.16 35.32
N GLY A 224 14.46 1.31 35.70
CA GLY A 224 14.94 2.63 35.29
C GLY A 224 14.47 3.04 33.90
N PRO A 225 15.07 4.10 33.30
CA PRO A 225 14.67 4.61 31.98
C PRO A 225 14.75 3.59 30.83
N GLN A 226 15.49 2.49 31.01
CA GLN A 226 15.60 1.41 30.03
C GLN A 226 14.35 0.52 30.00
N SER A 227 13.53 0.53 31.05
CA SER A 227 12.28 -0.25 31.13
C SER A 227 11.18 0.26 30.21
N THR A 228 11.26 1.54 29.86
CA THR A 228 10.30 2.26 29.02
C THR A 228 10.72 2.27 27.55
N MET A 229 11.90 1.71 27.26
CA MET A 229 12.45 1.61 25.93
C MET A 229 11.80 0.44 25.18
N PRO A 230 11.25 0.65 23.97
CA PRO A 230 10.79 -0.42 23.10
C PRO A 230 11.75 -1.61 22.94
N LYS A 231 11.31 -2.86 23.14
CA LYS A 231 12.15 -4.05 22.93
C LYS A 231 11.81 -4.72 21.61
N LEU A 232 12.80 -5.24 20.91
CA LEU A 232 12.56 -6.10 19.75
C LEU A 232 11.98 -7.45 20.22
N VAL A 233 10.84 -7.83 19.69
CA VAL A 233 10.27 -9.17 19.81
C VAL A 233 10.07 -9.76 18.43
N THR A 234 10.59 -10.98 18.24
CA THR A 234 10.55 -11.70 16.98
C THR A 234 10.60 -13.21 17.24
N ASN A 235 10.12 -14.00 16.28
CA ASN A 235 10.36 -15.44 16.22
C ASN A 235 11.57 -15.82 15.35
N GLU A 236 12.27 -14.83 14.79
CA GLU A 236 13.47 -15.06 14.01
C GLU A 236 14.65 -15.43 14.94
N PRO A 237 15.33 -16.57 14.69
CA PRO A 237 16.40 -17.01 15.57
C PRO A 237 17.61 -16.07 15.49
N ASN A 238 18.28 -15.90 16.63
CA ASN A 238 19.52 -15.13 16.77
C ASN A 238 19.39 -13.65 16.37
N ALA A 239 18.20 -13.04 16.50
CA ALA A 239 18.06 -11.60 16.33
C ALA A 239 18.88 -10.86 17.40
N THR A 240 19.79 -10.00 16.94
CA THR A 240 20.75 -9.24 17.76
C THR A 240 20.77 -7.75 17.41
N VAL A 241 19.95 -7.32 16.44
CA VAL A 241 19.94 -5.93 15.99
C VAL A 241 19.63 -4.99 17.16
N ASP A 242 20.54 -4.05 17.39
CA ASP A 242 20.33 -2.99 18.36
C ASP A 242 19.43 -1.92 17.73
N MET A 243 18.21 -1.82 18.24
CA MET A 243 17.23 -0.84 17.78
C MET A 243 17.51 0.57 18.34
N TYR A 244 18.52 0.71 19.22
CA TYR A 244 18.90 1.94 19.92
C TYR A 244 20.24 2.54 19.50
N SER A 245 21.06 1.80 18.74
CA SER A 245 22.35 2.31 18.30
C SER A 245 22.15 3.41 17.25
N GLY A 246 21.89 4.65 17.68
CA GLY A 246 21.91 5.89 16.89
C GLY A 246 20.80 6.07 15.85
N ASP A 247 20.29 4.98 15.29
CA ASP A 247 19.37 4.99 14.18
C ASP A 247 18.13 4.17 14.50
N MET A 248 17.04 4.86 14.86
CA MET A 248 15.71 4.25 14.98
C MET A 248 15.40 3.47 13.69
N SER A 249 15.56 2.15 13.75
CA SER A 249 15.45 1.31 12.57
C SER A 249 13.99 0.92 12.32
N ASN A 250 13.52 1.11 11.09
CA ASN A 250 12.23 0.59 10.65
C ASN A 250 12.37 -0.88 10.26
N LEU A 251 11.54 -1.73 10.84
CA LEU A 251 11.40 -3.14 10.50
C LEU A 251 10.57 -3.28 9.22
N VAL A 252 11.12 -3.96 8.24
CA VAL A 252 10.51 -4.12 6.91
C VAL A 252 10.55 -5.58 6.51
N GLY A 253 9.41 -6.28 6.64
CA GLY A 253 9.27 -7.70 6.32
C GLY A 253 8.92 -8.00 4.87
N ASN A 254 8.51 -7.00 4.08
CA ASN A 254 8.16 -7.17 2.66
C ASN A 254 9.27 -6.75 1.69
N ALA A 255 10.42 -6.26 2.19
CA ALA A 255 11.51 -5.77 1.34
C ALA A 255 12.40 -6.89 0.79
N LYS A 256 12.52 -8.01 1.49
CA LYS A 256 13.29 -9.18 1.03
C LYS A 256 12.50 -10.44 1.31
N TYR A 257 12.52 -11.39 0.38
CA TYR A 257 11.65 -12.55 0.48
C TYR A 257 12.05 -13.42 1.68
N ASP A 258 11.10 -13.64 2.59
CA ASP A 258 11.25 -14.39 3.84
C ASP A 258 12.38 -13.92 4.78
N GLU A 259 12.76 -12.65 4.70
CA GLU A 259 13.71 -12.01 5.61
C GLU A 259 13.17 -10.66 6.09
N ILE A 260 13.29 -10.41 7.40
CA ILE A 260 12.95 -9.10 7.98
C ILE A 260 14.23 -8.27 8.05
N LEU A 261 14.13 -7.05 7.54
CA LEU A 261 15.26 -6.12 7.48
C LEU A 261 15.00 -4.92 8.40
N ALA A 262 16.06 -4.46 9.04
CA ALA A 262 16.11 -3.22 9.79
C ALA A 262 16.71 -2.12 8.90
N PHE A 263 15.89 -1.12 8.57
CA PHE A 263 16.27 0.06 7.80
C PHE A 263 16.56 1.22 8.74
N SER A 264 17.84 1.53 8.91
CA SER A 264 18.39 2.65 9.68
C SER A 264 18.80 3.76 8.71
N TYR A 265 19.03 5.01 9.12
CA TYR A 265 19.51 6.06 8.20
C TYR A 265 20.89 5.76 7.60
N GLU A 266 21.73 5.02 8.31
CA GLU A 266 23.09 4.70 7.87
C GLU A 266 23.18 3.40 7.08
N LYS A 267 22.27 2.45 7.29
CA LYS A 267 22.40 1.10 6.75
C LYS A 267 21.10 0.31 6.70
N ILE A 268 21.13 -0.73 5.88
CA ILE A 268 20.12 -1.78 5.81
C ILE A 268 20.78 -3.07 6.32
N GLN A 269 20.21 -3.66 7.35
CA GLN A 269 20.76 -4.86 7.98
C GLN A 269 19.69 -5.92 8.25
N THR A 270 20.11 -7.16 8.33
CA THR A 270 19.28 -8.28 8.83
C THR A 270 19.04 -8.14 10.34
N LEU A 271 18.06 -8.86 10.88
CA LEU A 271 17.83 -8.89 12.33
C LEU A 271 19.01 -9.50 13.11
N GLN A 272 19.89 -10.28 12.48
CA GLN A 272 21.12 -10.80 13.06
C GLN A 272 22.30 -9.81 13.02
N GLY A 273 22.06 -8.56 12.60
CA GLY A 273 23.06 -7.49 12.60
C GLY A 273 24.00 -7.49 11.39
N LYS A 274 23.78 -8.36 10.38
CA LYS A 274 24.55 -8.34 9.14
C LYS A 274 24.09 -7.19 8.25
N THR A 275 24.96 -6.23 7.99
CA THR A 275 24.75 -5.16 7.00
C THR A 275 24.68 -5.75 5.59
N LEU A 276 23.63 -5.39 4.86
CA LEU A 276 23.42 -5.72 3.45
C LEU A 276 23.84 -4.57 2.54
N PHE A 277 23.45 -3.35 2.91
CA PHE A 277 23.78 -2.12 2.19
C PHE A 277 24.07 -1.00 3.20
N SER A 278 24.96 -0.08 2.82
CA SER A 278 25.02 1.26 3.43
C SER A 278 23.78 2.07 3.05
N SER A 279 23.63 3.27 3.60
CA SER A 279 22.51 4.18 3.34
C SER A 279 22.21 4.32 1.85
N ILE A 280 20.95 4.06 1.45
CA ILE A 280 20.43 4.29 0.10
C ILE A 280 19.28 5.31 0.22
N PRO A 281 19.57 6.61 0.05
CA PRO A 281 18.61 7.71 0.20
C PRO A 281 17.25 7.47 -0.45
N GLU A 282 17.25 6.89 -1.66
CA GLU A 282 16.05 6.64 -2.47
C GLU A 282 15.11 5.61 -1.87
N LEU A 283 15.62 4.71 -1.03
CA LEU A 283 14.78 3.76 -0.32
C LEU A 283 14.05 4.46 0.84
N TYR A 284 14.61 5.50 1.45
CA TYR A 284 13.93 6.22 2.53
C TYR A 284 12.76 7.03 1.98
N GLY A 285 11.58 6.86 2.59
CA GLY A 285 10.35 7.52 2.15
C GLY A 285 9.68 6.90 0.93
N SER A 286 10.23 5.82 0.36
CA SER A 286 9.55 5.09 -0.71
C SER A 286 8.38 4.26 -0.20
N GLU A 287 7.30 4.17 -1.01
CA GLU A 287 6.08 3.42 -0.65
C GLU A 287 6.37 1.93 -0.48
N LYS A 288 7.15 1.36 -1.42
CA LYS A 288 7.63 -0.02 -1.34
C LYS A 288 9.09 -0.10 -1.74
N ARG A 289 9.81 -1.04 -1.12
CA ARG A 289 11.24 -1.27 -1.25
C ARG A 289 11.47 -2.74 -1.50
N PHE A 290 12.48 -3.08 -2.29
CA PHE A 290 12.80 -4.44 -2.65
C PHE A 290 14.30 -4.65 -2.70
N ILE A 291 14.77 -5.75 -2.12
CA ILE A 291 16.16 -6.19 -2.13
C ILE A 291 16.18 -7.60 -2.68
N ASN A 292 17.05 -7.80 -3.66
CA ASN A 292 17.14 -9.04 -4.39
C ASN A 292 17.78 -10.15 -3.53
N THR A 293 17.60 -11.41 -3.93
CA THR A 293 18.02 -12.56 -3.10
C THR A 293 19.54 -12.54 -2.86
N ALA A 294 20.31 -12.11 -3.86
CA ALA A 294 21.78 -12.05 -3.81
C ALA A 294 22.36 -10.83 -3.06
N ASN A 295 21.55 -9.88 -2.62
CA ASN A 295 21.99 -8.61 -2.00
C ASN A 295 22.89 -7.75 -2.91
N THR A 296 22.64 -7.78 -4.21
CA THR A 296 23.40 -7.03 -5.23
C THR A 296 22.58 -5.97 -5.94
N ARG A 297 21.25 -6.05 -5.86
CA ARG A 297 20.32 -5.13 -6.52
C ARG A 297 19.21 -4.75 -5.55
N TYR A 298 18.72 -3.54 -5.72
CA TYR A 298 17.52 -3.04 -5.03
C TYR A 298 16.57 -2.40 -6.03
N ALA A 299 15.32 -2.26 -5.63
CA ALA A 299 14.31 -1.48 -6.32
C ALA A 299 13.43 -0.76 -5.31
N TYR A 300 12.81 0.35 -5.74
CA TYR A 300 11.81 1.05 -4.98
C TYR A 300 10.66 1.46 -5.88
N TYR A 301 9.48 1.59 -5.28
CA TYR A 301 8.26 1.95 -5.96
C TYR A 301 7.64 3.18 -5.31
N ASN A 302 7.26 4.14 -6.15
CA ASN A 302 6.52 5.34 -5.79
C ASN A 302 5.56 5.70 -6.93
N TYR A 303 4.31 6.05 -6.62
CA TYR A 303 3.37 6.66 -7.55
C TYR A 303 3.32 6.01 -8.95
N GLY A 304 3.21 4.68 -9.02
CA GLY A 304 3.09 3.95 -10.29
C GLY A 304 4.41 3.67 -11.01
N THR A 305 5.55 4.02 -10.41
CA THR A 305 6.88 3.86 -11.00
C THR A 305 7.75 2.93 -10.15
N LEU A 306 8.26 1.87 -10.77
CA LEU A 306 9.25 0.96 -10.17
C LEU A 306 10.64 1.28 -10.73
N THR A 307 11.56 1.70 -9.85
CA THR A 307 12.93 2.07 -10.21
C THR A 307 13.92 1.07 -9.63
N PHE A 308 14.87 0.63 -10.46
CA PHE A 308 15.91 -0.32 -10.09
C PHE A 308 17.24 0.38 -9.83
N SER A 309 18.13 -0.28 -9.09
CA SER A 309 19.48 0.22 -8.76
C SER A 309 20.39 0.49 -9.96
N ASP A 310 20.05 -0.02 -11.15
CA ASP A 310 20.75 0.27 -12.41
C ASP A 310 20.12 1.46 -13.18
N ASN A 311 19.21 2.20 -12.55
CA ASN A 311 18.42 3.30 -13.10
C ASN A 311 17.39 2.89 -14.17
N THR A 312 17.16 1.59 -14.38
CA THR A 312 16.00 1.15 -15.16
C THR A 312 14.72 1.57 -14.44
N THR A 313 13.73 2.06 -15.19
CA THR A 313 12.43 2.46 -14.65
C THR A 313 11.31 1.79 -15.42
N LEU A 314 10.25 1.40 -14.71
CA LEU A 314 9.01 0.89 -15.25
C LEU A 314 7.88 1.79 -14.76
N THR A 315 7.28 2.58 -15.66
CA THR A 315 6.15 3.46 -15.37
C THR A 315 4.82 2.74 -15.61
N ASP A 316 3.72 3.29 -15.10
CA ASP A 316 2.36 2.75 -15.32
C ASP A 316 2.20 1.31 -14.79
N CYS A 317 2.98 0.97 -13.76
CA CYS A 317 2.88 -0.30 -13.06
C CYS A 317 2.24 -0.10 -11.69
N PHE A 318 1.61 -1.14 -11.15
CA PHE A 318 1.03 -1.11 -9.82
C PHE A 318 1.21 -2.45 -9.12
N ASN A 319 0.90 -2.48 -7.82
CA ASN A 319 0.98 -3.66 -6.97
C ASN A 319 2.33 -4.43 -7.02
N PRO A 320 3.51 -3.78 -6.91
CA PRO A 320 4.73 -4.54 -6.85
C PRO A 320 4.83 -5.31 -5.54
N HIS A 321 5.24 -6.59 -5.61
CA HIS A 321 5.38 -7.49 -4.48
C HIS A 321 6.36 -8.62 -4.77
N LEU A 322 6.85 -9.29 -3.72
CA LEU A 322 7.74 -10.44 -3.85
C LEU A 322 6.96 -11.75 -3.82
N GLN A 323 7.22 -12.63 -4.77
CA GLN A 323 6.59 -13.93 -4.88
C GLN A 323 7.63 -15.03 -5.13
N LYS A 324 7.49 -16.19 -4.48
CA LYS A 324 8.31 -17.37 -4.76
C LYS A 324 7.53 -18.39 -5.56
N ILE A 325 8.07 -18.80 -6.69
CA ILE A 325 7.49 -19.79 -7.59
C ILE A 325 8.56 -20.85 -7.85
N SER A 326 8.25 -22.11 -7.55
CA SER A 326 9.15 -23.24 -7.78
C SER A 326 10.57 -23.03 -7.21
N GLY A 327 10.67 -22.39 -6.04
CA GLY A 327 11.94 -22.12 -5.36
C GLY A 327 12.63 -20.81 -5.76
N GLN A 328 12.26 -20.20 -6.89
CA GLN A 328 12.82 -18.93 -7.35
C GLN A 328 11.98 -17.75 -6.85
N VAL A 329 12.66 -16.71 -6.37
CA VAL A 329 12.03 -15.44 -5.96
C VAL A 329 11.92 -14.52 -7.16
N TYR A 330 10.77 -13.87 -7.28
CA TYR A 330 10.44 -12.90 -8.31
C TYR A 330 9.94 -11.60 -7.66
N LEU A 331 10.35 -10.48 -8.24
CA LEU A 331 9.66 -9.20 -8.09
C LEU A 331 8.57 -9.15 -9.14
N VAL A 332 7.33 -9.16 -8.68
CA VAL A 332 6.13 -9.14 -9.51
C VAL A 332 5.60 -7.72 -9.55
N TYR A 333 5.07 -7.29 -10.69
CA TYR A 333 4.31 -6.06 -10.84
C TYR A 333 3.15 -6.28 -11.81
N MET A 334 2.15 -5.40 -11.76
CA MET A 334 0.97 -5.46 -12.61
C MET A 334 0.85 -4.21 -13.48
N TYR A 335 0.15 -4.33 -14.60
CA TYR A 335 -0.26 -3.20 -15.45
C TYR A 335 -1.57 -3.53 -16.17
N TYR A 336 -2.26 -2.51 -16.64
CA TYR A 336 -3.40 -2.68 -17.55
C TYR A 336 -2.90 -2.86 -18.98
N SER A 337 -3.23 -3.98 -19.63
CA SER A 337 -2.91 -4.25 -21.03
C SER A 337 -4.08 -3.84 -21.92
N PRO A 338 -3.97 -2.77 -22.72
CA PRO A 338 -5.03 -2.35 -23.62
C PRO A 338 -5.30 -3.39 -24.72
N LYS A 339 -4.25 -4.09 -25.18
CA LYS A 339 -4.38 -5.13 -26.21
C LYS A 339 -5.20 -6.34 -25.77
N ARG A 340 -5.12 -6.67 -24.48
CA ARG A 340 -5.81 -7.81 -23.87
C ARG A 340 -7.10 -7.40 -23.18
N ASN A 341 -7.31 -6.10 -22.98
CA ASN A 341 -8.36 -5.55 -22.12
C ASN A 341 -8.41 -6.29 -20.77
N ALA A 342 -7.28 -6.29 -20.08
CA ALA A 342 -7.07 -7.08 -18.88
C ALA A 342 -6.01 -6.46 -17.97
N LEU A 343 -6.13 -6.69 -16.66
CA LEU A 343 -5.00 -6.53 -15.74
C LEU A 343 -4.10 -7.75 -15.89
N VAL A 344 -2.81 -7.51 -16.09
CA VAL A 344 -1.81 -8.55 -16.29
C VAL A 344 -0.64 -8.37 -15.35
N GLN A 345 0.07 -9.46 -15.05
CA GLN A 345 1.27 -9.46 -14.22
C GLN A 345 2.51 -9.84 -15.01
N CYS A 346 3.63 -9.26 -14.58
CA CYS A 346 4.97 -9.55 -15.04
C CYS A 346 5.85 -9.98 -13.87
N LYS A 347 6.85 -10.82 -14.18
CA LYS A 347 7.75 -11.41 -13.18
C LYS A 347 9.19 -11.12 -13.57
N ILE A 348 9.95 -10.54 -12.65
CA ILE A 348 11.38 -10.29 -12.79
C ILE A 348 12.09 -11.18 -11.77
N SER A 349 13.04 -12.01 -12.20
CA SER A 349 13.85 -12.81 -11.28
C SER A 349 14.59 -11.89 -10.30
N TRP A 350 14.51 -12.18 -9.01
CA TRP A 350 14.94 -11.28 -7.94
C TRP A 350 15.84 -11.97 -6.91
#